data_AF-A0A3S4GLD5-F1
#
_entry.id   AF-A0A3S4GLD5-F1
#
_cell.length_a   1.000
_cell.length_b   1.000
_cell.length_c   1.000
_cell.angle_alpha   90.00
_cell.angle_beta   90.00
_cell.angle_gamma   90.00
#
_symmetry.space_group_name_H-M   'P 1'
#
loop_
_entity.id
_entity.type
_entity.pdbx_description
1 polymer ?
#
loop_
_entity_poly.entity_id
_entity_poly.type
_entity_poly.pdbx_seq_one_letter_code
_entity_poly.pdbx_strand_id
1 'polypeptide(L)'
;MKNKALSHPHSVDSLPTSANQEDHVSMAPAAGRRLWVMAENTRGVLAVEWLAAAQGLDMREGLTTSPLLEEARHLLRERVPHYTQDRYFAPDIDNAIALLAARHLTRLLPAVLH
;
A
#
# COMPACT_ATOMS: atom_id res chain seq x y z
N MET A 1 1.45 -7.57 -10.65
CA MET A 1 0.83 -8.73 -11.32
C MET A 1 -0.28 -9.39 -10.49
N LYS A 2 -0.11 -9.66 -9.18
CA LYS A 2 -1.16 -10.27 -8.31
C LYS A 2 -2.47 -9.47 -8.21
N ASN A 3 -2.42 -8.13 -8.15
CA ASN A 3 -3.64 -7.29 -8.14
C ASN A 3 -4.43 -7.32 -9.44
N LYS A 4 -3.79 -7.59 -10.60
CA LYS A 4 -4.47 -7.75 -11.89
C LYS A 4 -5.23 -9.08 -11.98
N ALA A 5 -4.79 -10.10 -11.25
CA ALA A 5 -5.52 -11.37 -11.09
C ALA A 5 -6.66 -11.26 -10.07
N LEU A 6 -6.45 -10.53 -8.96
CA LEU A 6 -7.47 -10.30 -7.91
C LEU A 6 -8.54 -9.26 -8.29
N SER A 7 -8.29 -8.44 -9.31
CA SER A 7 -9.26 -7.51 -9.88
C SER A 7 -10.32 -8.18 -10.74
N HIS A 8 -10.25 -9.50 -10.97
CA HIS A 8 -11.33 -10.24 -11.61
C HIS A 8 -12.58 -10.18 -10.70
N PRO A 9 -13.74 -9.72 -11.21
CA PRO A 9 -14.95 -9.62 -10.40
C PRO A 9 -15.46 -11.04 -10.06
N HIS A 10 -15.56 -11.39 -8.78
CA HIS A 10 -16.22 -12.64 -8.35
C HIS A 10 -17.76 -12.55 -8.37
N SER A 11 -18.33 -11.40 -8.76
CA SER A 11 -19.79 -11.23 -8.90
C SER A 11 -20.37 -11.93 -10.13
N VAL A 12 -19.53 -12.53 -10.98
CA VAL A 12 -19.95 -13.27 -12.18
C VAL A 12 -19.81 -14.78 -12.05
N ASP A 13 -19.41 -15.29 -10.87
CA ASP A 13 -19.25 -16.73 -10.65
C ASP A 13 -20.45 -17.27 -9.86
N SER A 14 -21.33 -18.01 -10.55
CA SER A 14 -22.46 -18.73 -9.99
C SER A 14 -22.23 -20.22 -10.20
N LEU A 15 -21.89 -20.93 -9.13
CA LEU A 15 -21.92 -22.39 -9.08
C LEU A 15 -23.21 -22.78 -8.36
N PRO A 16 -24.24 -23.30 -9.06
CA PRO A 16 -25.42 -23.81 -8.40
C PRO A 16 -25.07 -25.16 -7.77
N THR A 17 -24.94 -25.19 -6.45
CA THR A 17 -24.97 -26.45 -5.69
C THR A 17 -26.19 -26.45 -4.79
N SER A 18 -27.05 -27.45 -5.02
CA SER A 18 -28.16 -27.91 -4.16
C SER A 18 -29.51 -27.19 -4.31
N ALA A 19 -30.26 -27.58 -5.34
CA ALA A 19 -31.73 -27.67 -5.32
C ALA A 19 -32.53 -26.47 -4.73
N ASN A 20 -32.30 -25.27 -5.27
CA ASN A 20 -33.29 -24.19 -5.34
C ASN A 20 -33.90 -23.71 -3.99
N GLN A 21 -33.14 -23.77 -2.89
CA GLN A 21 -33.61 -23.32 -1.56
C GLN A 21 -32.86 -22.10 -1.00
N GLU A 22 -31.78 -21.64 -1.65
CA GLU A 22 -31.05 -20.42 -1.29
C GLU A 22 -30.65 -19.65 -2.57
N ASP A 23 -31.61 -19.06 -3.27
CA ASP A 23 -31.37 -18.45 -4.61
C ASP A 23 -30.61 -17.11 -4.59
N HIS A 24 -30.17 -16.61 -3.42
CA HIS A 24 -29.32 -15.41 -3.32
C HIS A 24 -28.31 -15.48 -2.17
N VAL A 25 -27.16 -16.08 -2.42
CA VAL A 25 -25.96 -15.93 -1.57
C VAL A 25 -25.04 -14.86 -2.14
N SER A 26 -24.82 -13.78 -1.38
CA SER A 26 -24.17 -12.55 -1.85
C SER A 26 -22.67 -12.66 -2.17
N MET A 27 -22.04 -13.81 -1.88
CA MET A 27 -20.57 -14.00 -1.92
C MET A 27 -19.78 -12.90 -1.17
N ALA A 28 -20.46 -12.10 -0.33
CA ALA A 28 -19.92 -10.91 0.32
C ALA A 28 -18.67 -11.20 1.18
N PRO A 29 -18.57 -12.35 1.90
CA PRO A 29 -17.35 -12.70 2.62
C PRO A 29 -16.15 -12.96 1.69
N ALA A 30 -16.36 -13.57 0.52
CA ALA A 30 -15.30 -13.82 -0.44
C ALA A 30 -14.85 -12.53 -1.15
N ALA A 31 -15.80 -11.67 -1.50
CA ALA A 31 -15.53 -10.36 -2.08
C ALA A 31 -14.81 -9.41 -1.12
N GLY A 32 -15.10 -9.47 0.18
CA GLY A 32 -14.39 -8.70 1.21
C GLY A 32 -12.97 -9.20 1.46
N ARG A 33 -12.76 -10.52 1.55
CA ARG A 33 -11.43 -11.11 1.81
C ARG A 33 -10.38 -10.76 0.75
N ARG A 34 -10.75 -10.72 -0.53
CA ARG A 34 -9.80 -10.35 -1.60
C ARG A 34 -9.33 -8.90 -1.51
N LEU A 35 -10.18 -7.98 -1.01
CA LEU A 35 -9.83 -6.56 -0.88
C LEU A 35 -8.71 -6.34 0.14
N TRP A 36 -8.68 -7.11 1.23
CA TRP A 36 -7.57 -7.05 2.19
C TRP A 36 -6.25 -7.43 1.55
N VAL A 37 -6.21 -8.55 0.83
CA VAL A 37 -4.99 -9.00 0.12
C VAL A 37 -4.56 -7.99 -0.94
N MET A 38 -5.51 -7.38 -1.66
CA MET A 38 -5.19 -6.34 -2.64
C MET A 38 -4.63 -5.09 -1.99
N ALA A 39 -5.21 -4.64 -0.86
CA ALA A 39 -4.74 -3.48 -0.12
C ALA A 39 -3.33 -3.72 0.47
N GLU A 40 -3.05 -4.93 0.95
CA GLU A 40 -1.70 -5.33 1.40
C GLU A 40 -0.68 -5.29 0.27
N ASN A 41 -0.99 -5.87 -0.90
CA ASN A 41 -0.10 -5.82 -2.05
C ASN A 41 0.16 -4.38 -2.49
N THR A 42 -0.89 -3.55 -2.56
CA THR A 42 -0.77 -2.14 -2.95
C THR A 42 0.08 -1.36 -1.95
N ARG A 43 -0.08 -1.64 -0.64
CA ARG A 43 0.76 -1.03 0.39
C ARG A 43 2.23 -1.38 0.22
N GLY A 44 2.54 -2.62 -0.16
CA GLY A 44 3.91 -3.03 -0.49
C GLY A 44 4.49 -2.25 -1.67
N VAL A 45 3.71 -2.05 -2.73
CA VAL A 45 4.14 -1.24 -3.89
C VAL A 45 4.40 0.21 -3.49
N LEU A 46 3.48 0.83 -2.73
CA LEU A 46 3.63 2.20 -2.25
C LEU A 46 4.83 2.36 -1.29
N ALA A 47 5.13 1.35 -0.48
CA ALA A 47 6.29 1.36 0.40
C ALA A 47 7.60 1.42 -0.40
N VAL A 48 7.74 0.59 -1.45
CA VAL A 48 8.91 0.59 -2.33
C VAL A 48 9.05 1.92 -3.08
N GLU A 49 7.94 2.46 -3.58
CA GLU A 49 7.93 3.77 -4.24
C GLU A 49 8.41 4.89 -3.31
N TRP A 50 7.91 4.91 -2.06
CA TRP A 50 8.29 5.91 -1.07
C TRP A 50 9.78 5.81 -0.69
N LEU A 51 10.30 4.59 -0.51
CA LEU A 51 11.72 4.33 -0.28
C LEU A 51 12.59 4.89 -1.42
N ALA A 52 12.23 4.59 -2.67
CA ALA A 52 12.96 5.05 -3.84
C ALA A 52 12.91 6.58 -4.00
N ALA A 53 11.73 7.19 -3.81
CA ALA A 53 11.55 8.63 -3.91
C ALA A 53 12.36 9.39 -2.83
N ALA A 54 12.32 8.93 -1.58
CA ALA A 54 13.10 9.52 -0.50
C ALA A 54 14.61 9.39 -0.75
N GLN A 55 15.07 8.23 -1.22
CA GLN A 55 16.47 8.04 -1.60
C GLN A 55 16.89 8.99 -2.73
N GLY A 56 16.06 9.12 -3.78
CA GLY A 56 16.31 10.05 -4.88
C GLY A 56 16.34 11.51 -4.46
N LEU A 57 15.54 11.91 -3.46
CA LEU A 57 15.59 13.25 -2.89
C LEU A 57 16.87 13.48 -2.06
N ASP A 58 17.31 12.49 -1.28
CA ASP A 58 18.55 12.61 -0.50
C ASP A 58 19.79 12.76 -1.39
N MET A 59 19.80 12.11 -2.56
CA MET A 59 20.89 12.21 -3.54
C MET A 59 20.93 13.58 -4.24
N ARG A 60 19.92 14.44 -4.05
CA ARG A 60 19.86 15.79 -4.60
C ARG A 60 20.25 16.80 -3.52
N GLU A 61 21.51 16.73 -3.09
CA GLU A 61 22.06 17.60 -2.05
C GLU A 61 21.78 19.08 -2.34
N GLY A 62 21.32 19.81 -1.32
CA GLY A 62 20.99 21.23 -1.41
C GLY A 62 19.61 21.57 -1.99
N LEU A 63 18.83 20.58 -2.43
CA LEU A 63 17.45 20.78 -2.89
C LEU A 63 16.45 20.28 -1.84
N THR A 64 15.44 21.09 -1.57
CA THR A 64 14.29 20.73 -0.73
C THR A 64 13.04 20.57 -1.60
N THR A 65 12.13 19.70 -1.17
CA THR A 65 10.79 19.56 -1.76
C THR A 65 9.77 20.40 -0.99
N SER A 66 8.48 20.26 -1.31
CA SER A 66 7.42 20.97 -0.59
C SER A 66 7.35 20.54 0.89
N PRO A 67 6.86 21.40 1.81
CA PRO A 67 6.86 21.11 3.24
C PRO A 67 6.21 19.77 3.63
N LEU A 68 5.10 19.40 2.98
CA LEU A 68 4.41 18.13 3.24
C LEU A 68 5.23 16.91 2.76
N LEU A 69 5.93 17.04 1.63
CA LEU A 69 6.79 15.97 1.12
C LEU A 69 8.09 15.85 1.92
N GLU A 70 8.60 16.96 2.48
CA GLU A 70 9.70 16.94 3.44
C GLU A 70 9.30 16.21 4.72
N GLU A 71 8.11 16.46 5.25
CA GLU A 71 7.59 15.75 6.40
C GLU A 71 7.43 14.24 6.13
N ALA A 72 6.94 13.87 4.95
CA ALA A 72 6.91 12.47 4.52
C ALA A 72 8.32 11.86 4.45
N ARG A 73 9.31 12.60 3.93
CA ARG A 73 10.70 12.14 3.88
C ARG A 73 11.27 11.93 5.28
N HIS A 74 11.06 12.89 6.19
CA HIS A 74 11.52 12.81 7.57
C HIS A 74 10.91 11.63 8.32
N LEU A 75 9.59 11.43 8.23
CA LEU A 75 8.91 10.29 8.84
C LEU A 75 9.51 8.93 8.42
N LEU A 76 9.87 8.81 7.15
CA LEU A 76 10.53 7.59 6.67
C LEU A 76 11.92 7.44 7.28
N ARG A 77 12.71 8.52 7.30
CA ARG A 77 14.10 8.52 7.77
C ARG A 77 14.25 8.26 9.27
N GLU A 78 13.21 8.53 10.07
CA GLU A 78 13.15 8.10 11.47
C GLU A 78 13.18 6.58 11.65
N ARG A 79 12.76 5.81 10.64
CA ARG A 79 12.66 4.34 10.70
C ARG A 79 13.58 3.62 9.72
N VAL A 80 13.89 4.26 8.60
CA VAL A 80 14.70 3.70 7.52
C VAL A 80 15.84 4.66 7.18
N PRO A 81 17.08 4.35 7.57
CA PRO A 81 18.22 5.21 7.29
C PRO A 81 18.48 5.30 5.79
N HIS A 82 19.19 6.36 5.38
CA HIS A 82 19.65 6.53 4.00
C HIS A 82 20.39 5.27 3.52
N TYR A 83 20.20 4.92 2.25
CA TYR A 83 20.82 3.74 1.66
C TYR A 83 22.22 4.10 1.12
N THR A 84 23.23 4.05 2.00
CA THR A 84 24.63 4.39 1.66
C THR A 84 25.41 3.24 1.02
N GLN A 85 25.13 2.02 1.45
CA GLN A 85 25.79 0.78 1.02
C GLN A 85 24.77 -0.34 0.99
N ASP A 86 25.10 -1.40 0.24
CA ASP A 86 24.20 -2.54 0.15
C ASP A 86 23.96 -3.19 1.51
N ARG A 87 22.68 -3.42 1.79
CA ARG A 87 22.22 -4.10 3.01
C ARG A 87 21.02 -4.97 2.70
N TYR A 88 20.69 -5.84 3.63
CA TYR A 88 19.45 -6.59 3.55
C TYR A 88 18.25 -5.61 3.55
N PHE A 89 17.50 -5.59 2.44
CA PHE A 89 16.53 -4.53 2.15
C PHE A 89 15.11 -4.83 2.66
N ALA A 90 14.80 -6.10 2.94
CA ALA A 90 13.46 -6.48 3.42
C ALA A 90 13.01 -5.72 4.69
N PRO A 91 13.88 -5.49 5.71
CA PRO A 91 13.50 -4.71 6.89
C PRO A 91 13.10 -3.27 6.56
N ASP A 92 13.71 -2.66 5.54
CA ASP A 92 13.37 -1.30 5.10
C ASP A 92 11.97 -1.26 4.48
N ILE A 93 11.65 -2.26 3.65
CA ILE A 93 10.32 -2.44 3.06
C ILE A 93 9.29 -2.66 4.16
N ASP A 94 9.57 -3.54 5.13
CA ASP A 94 8.65 -3.85 6.23
C ASP A 94 8.38 -2.62 7.12
N ASN A 95 9.42 -1.85 7.43
CA ASN A 95 9.28 -0.59 8.17
C ASN A 95 8.43 0.43 7.42
N ALA A 96 8.64 0.60 6.12
CA ALA A 96 7.84 1.49 5.29
C ALA A 96 6.38 1.02 5.19
N ILE A 97 6.14 -0.29 5.04
CA ILE A 97 4.79 -0.88 5.08
C ILE A 97 4.12 -0.61 6.43
N ALA A 98 4.83 -0.76 7.54
CA ALA A 98 4.29 -0.51 8.88
C ALA A 98 3.87 0.96 9.07
N LEU A 99 4.68 1.90 8.60
CA LEU A 99 4.35 3.34 8.63
C LEU A 99 3.07 3.65 7.83
N LEU A 100 2.95 3.07 6.62
CA LEU A 100 1.76 3.21 5.77
C LEU A 100 0.52 2.55 6.39
N ALA A 101 0.67 1.37 7.00
CA ALA A 101 -0.41 0.67 7.69
C ALA A 101 -0.94 1.47 8.89
N ALA A 102 -0.03 2.14 9.61
CA ALA A 102 -0.35 3.05 10.70
C ALA A 102 -0.83 4.45 10.23
N ARG A 103 -1.03 4.65 8.92
CA ARG A 103 -1.62 5.86 8.32
C ARG A 103 -0.84 7.16 8.58
N HIS A 104 0.48 7.08 8.76
CA HIS A 104 1.32 8.26 9.05
C HIS A 104 1.29 9.31 7.93
N LEU A 105 1.05 8.90 6.68
CA LEU A 105 0.93 9.83 5.55
C LEU A 105 -0.48 10.41 5.38
N THR A 106 -1.51 9.79 5.96
CA THR A 106 -2.89 10.26 5.83
C THR A 106 -3.08 11.64 6.45
N ARG A 107 -2.34 11.96 7.52
CA ARG A 107 -2.36 13.29 8.15
C ARG A 107 -1.81 14.42 7.27
N LEU A 108 -1.10 14.07 6.19
CA LEU A 108 -0.53 15.03 5.24
C LEU A 108 -1.49 15.30 4.07
N LEU A 109 -2.57 14.54 3.95
CA LEU A 109 -3.61 14.81 2.97
C LEU A 109 -4.38 16.06 3.39
N PRO A 110 -4.74 16.95 2.44
CA PRO A 110 -5.65 18.04 2.73
C PRO A 110 -6.98 17.47 3.27
N ALA A 111 -7.64 18.23 4.14
CA ALA A 111 -8.93 17.84 4.75
C ALA A 111 -10.06 17.59 3.74
N VAL A 112 -9.80 17.82 2.45
CA VAL A 112 -10.77 17.75 1.37
C VAL A 112 -10.32 16.69 0.36
N LEU A 113 -10.89 15.50 0.49
CA LEU A 113 -11.19 14.62 -0.64
C LEU A 113 -12.72 14.63 -0.76
N HIS A 114 -13.26 15.62 -1.47
CA HIS A 114 -14.67 15.64 -1.87
C HIS A 114 -14.88 14.73 -3.08
#